data_AF-A0A832Z8R1-F1
#
_entry.id   AF-A0A832Z8R1-F1
#
_cell.length_a   1.000
_cell.length_b   1.000
_cell.length_c   1.000
_cell.angle_alpha   90.00
_cell.angle_beta   90.00
_cell.angle_gamma   90.00
#
_symmetry.space_group_name_H-M   'P 1'
#
loop_
_entity.id
_entity.type
_entity.pdbx_description
1 polymer ?
#
loop_
_entity_poly.entity_id
_entity_poly.type
_entity_poly.pdbx_seq_one_letter_code
_entity_poly.pdbx_strand_id
1 'polypeptide(L)'
;MLKRVRLILREIFKDFLRRSFIEKFLITYIGCWISFLSIVLLSKLVISLSPLLIPSNPEGAIKTVEYIAVKKFETLSSTLTPYIEDSYLYYALSYFLNNSISCIVIFLAYVLVAYLYRGEVERDPKAQGEYIDALMLLYLVTVLNPLTGILGYRLSIEHLVVVVPHGLLEFAGLALSIVTGLTVAERIVSGDRDIFSGDVVLKIFIALILIGLAALLEPIDWMIYYYSLYYNQDILRTLVETYLHLGKFLSCS
;
A
#
# COMPACT_ATOMS: atom_id res chain seq x y z
N MET A 1 -29.42 10.75 8.75
CA MET A 1 -28.58 9.54 8.84
C MET A 1 -27.11 9.83 8.56
N LEU A 2 -26.76 10.38 7.38
CA LEU A 2 -25.37 10.65 6.96
C LEU A 2 -24.55 11.51 7.95
N LYS A 3 -25.13 12.60 8.48
CA LYS A 3 -24.47 13.46 9.49
C LYS A 3 -24.11 12.70 10.77
N ARG A 4 -24.97 11.77 11.22
CA ARG A 4 -24.73 10.97 12.42
C ARG A 4 -23.61 9.95 12.18
N VAL A 5 -23.57 9.32 11.01
CA VAL A 5 -22.49 8.41 10.62
C VAL A 5 -21.14 9.15 10.55
N ARG A 6 -21.09 10.32 9.91
CA ARG A 6 -19.88 11.16 9.86
C ARG A 6 -19.36 11.50 11.25
N LEU A 7 -20.24 11.87 12.18
CA LEU A 7 -19.84 12.19 13.57
C LEU A 7 -19.24 10.96 14.27
N ILE A 8 -19.86 9.78 14.13
CA ILE A 8 -19.34 8.54 14.74
C ILE A 8 -17.96 8.20 14.16
N LEU A 9 -17.81 8.24 12.84
CA LEU A 9 -16.53 7.96 12.18
C LEU A 9 -15.44 8.94 12.63
N ARG A 10 -15.79 10.23 12.75
CA ARG A 10 -14.87 11.25 13.23
C ARG A 10 -14.40 10.98 14.66
N GLU A 11 -15.29 10.60 15.57
CA GLU A 11 -14.90 10.29 16.95
C GLU A 11 -14.01 9.03 17.02
N ILE A 12 -14.33 7.97 16.26
CA ILE A 12 -13.46 6.79 16.12
C ILE A 12 -12.08 7.19 15.60
N PHE A 13 -12.02 8.05 14.58
CA PHE A 13 -10.76 8.50 14.01
C PHE A 13 -9.96 9.38 14.97
N LYS A 14 -10.61 10.27 15.73
CA LYS A 14 -9.94 11.03 16.79
C LYS A 14 -9.36 10.11 17.87
N ASP A 15 -10.10 9.08 18.26
CA ASP A 15 -9.60 8.10 19.23
C ASP A 15 -8.40 7.33 18.66
N PHE A 16 -8.41 7.00 17.37
CA PHE A 16 -7.24 6.46 16.66
C PHE A 16 -6.05 7.44 16.67
N LEU A 17 -6.27 8.73 16.40
CA LEU A 17 -5.22 9.76 16.43
C LEU A 17 -4.60 9.92 17.83
N ARG A 18 -5.34 9.66 18.90
CA ARG A 18 -4.82 9.74 20.28
C ARG A 18 -3.96 8.55 20.70
N ARG A 19 -3.94 7.46 19.92
CA ARG A 19 -3.18 6.24 20.26
C ARG A 19 -1.68 6.43 20.11
N SER A 20 -0.93 5.51 20.71
CA SER A 20 0.52 5.46 20.54
C SER A 20 0.89 5.16 19.07
N PHE A 21 2.11 5.53 18.68
CA PHE A 21 2.60 5.29 17.32
C PHE A 21 2.54 3.81 16.93
N ILE A 22 2.91 2.90 17.85
CA ILE A 22 2.91 1.46 17.61
C ILE A 22 1.49 0.94 17.39
N GLU A 23 0.51 1.38 18.18
CA GLU A 23 -0.88 1.00 17.97
C GLU A 23 -1.41 1.52 16.62
N LYS A 24 -1.11 2.78 16.28
CA LYS A 24 -1.48 3.34 14.97
C LYS A 24 -0.89 2.48 13.84
N PHE A 25 0.41 2.17 13.92
CA PHE A 25 1.10 1.33 12.96
C PHE A 25 0.45 -0.04 12.80
N LEU A 26 0.15 -0.75 13.89
CA LEU A 26 -0.47 -2.09 13.84
C LEU A 26 -1.86 -2.04 13.22
N ILE A 27 -2.68 -1.05 13.60
CA ILE A 27 -4.03 -0.86 13.04
C ILE A 27 -3.95 -0.57 11.54
N THR A 28 -3.06 0.33 11.13
CA THR A 28 -2.87 0.68 9.72
C THR A 28 -2.33 -0.50 8.91
N TYR A 29 -1.35 -1.23 9.44
CA TYR A 29 -0.78 -2.41 8.81
C TYR A 29 -1.82 -3.51 8.56
N ILE A 30 -2.61 -3.86 9.58
CA ILE A 30 -3.72 -4.79 9.44
C ILE A 30 -4.78 -4.23 8.48
N GLY A 31 -5.04 -2.92 8.53
CA GLY A 31 -5.93 -2.23 7.61
C GLY A 31 -5.53 -2.35 6.15
N CYS A 32 -4.23 -2.24 5.84
CA CYS A 32 -3.69 -2.44 4.49
C CYS A 32 -3.94 -3.88 4.00
N TRP A 33 -3.71 -4.89 4.83
CA TRP A 33 -4.02 -6.29 4.51
C TRP A 33 -5.50 -6.52 4.27
N ILE A 34 -6.36 -6.05 5.18
CA ILE A 34 -7.81 -6.17 5.06
C ILE A 34 -8.28 -5.48 3.77
N SER A 35 -7.74 -4.30 3.48
CA SER A 35 -8.09 -3.60 2.24
C SER A 35 -7.68 -4.39 1.01
N PHE A 36 -6.42 -4.83 0.93
CA PHE A 36 -5.92 -5.61 -0.20
C PHE A 36 -6.84 -6.81 -0.48
N LEU A 37 -7.14 -7.60 0.55
CA LEU A 37 -8.03 -8.76 0.43
C LEU A 37 -9.46 -8.36 0.04
N SER A 38 -9.98 -7.28 0.61
CA SER A 38 -11.33 -6.77 0.30
C SER A 38 -11.44 -6.32 -1.16
N ILE A 39 -10.43 -5.64 -1.68
CA ILE A 39 -10.39 -5.19 -3.08
C ILE A 39 -10.20 -6.38 -4.03
N VAL A 40 -9.38 -7.37 -3.68
CA VAL A 40 -9.26 -8.62 -4.46
C VAL A 40 -10.62 -9.33 -4.54
N LEU A 41 -11.31 -9.49 -3.41
CA LEU A 41 -12.64 -10.12 -3.37
C LEU A 41 -13.68 -9.29 -4.15
N LEU A 42 -13.67 -7.97 -3.98
CA LEU A 42 -14.55 -7.07 -4.71
C LEU A 42 -14.32 -7.16 -6.22
N SER A 43 -13.06 -7.20 -6.66
CA SER A 43 -12.73 -7.34 -8.09
C SER A 43 -13.32 -8.61 -8.68
N LYS A 44 -13.20 -9.75 -7.96
CA LYS A 44 -13.80 -11.03 -8.37
C LYS A 44 -15.32 -11.00 -8.39
N LEU A 45 -15.93 -10.36 -7.38
CA LEU A 45 -17.38 -10.17 -7.34
C LEU A 45 -17.86 -9.34 -8.55
N VAL A 46 -17.15 -8.27 -8.88
CA VAL A 46 -17.45 -7.43 -10.05
C VAL A 46 -17.35 -8.24 -11.34
N ILE A 47 -16.32 -9.09 -11.52
CA ILE A 47 -16.22 -10.00 -12.68
C ILE A 47 -17.39 -10.97 -12.73
N SER A 48 -17.73 -11.57 -11.60
CA SER A 48 -18.79 -12.57 -11.56
C SER A 48 -20.15 -11.96 -11.89
N LEU A 49 -20.38 -10.69 -11.54
CA LEU A 49 -21.63 -9.97 -11.77
C LEU A 49 -21.65 -9.23 -13.11
N SER A 50 -20.50 -8.96 -13.72
CA SER A 50 -20.44 -8.14 -14.93
C SER A 50 -21.15 -8.72 -16.15
N PRO A 51 -21.20 -10.05 -16.39
CA PRO A 51 -22.03 -10.62 -17.46
C PRO A 51 -23.53 -10.36 -17.26
N LEU A 52 -23.96 -10.19 -16.01
CA LEU A 52 -25.36 -9.97 -15.65
C LEU A 52 -25.73 -8.48 -15.71
N LEU A 53 -24.80 -7.60 -15.34
CA LEU A 53 -25.01 -6.14 -15.29
C LEU A 53 -24.73 -5.43 -16.62
N ILE A 54 -23.70 -5.86 -17.36
CA ILE A 54 -23.27 -5.25 -18.62
C ILE A 54 -22.99 -6.36 -19.63
N PRO A 55 -24.04 -7.03 -20.17
CA PRO A 55 -23.87 -8.21 -21.04
C PRO A 55 -23.08 -7.91 -22.32
N SER A 56 -23.12 -6.67 -22.79
CA SER A 56 -22.43 -6.22 -24.00
C SER A 56 -20.93 -5.94 -23.80
N ASN A 57 -20.46 -5.75 -22.56
CA ASN A 57 -19.05 -5.50 -22.26
C ASN A 57 -18.70 -5.93 -20.82
N PRO A 58 -18.79 -7.23 -20.50
CA PRO A 58 -18.60 -7.73 -19.14
C PRO A 58 -17.18 -7.47 -18.60
N GLU A 59 -16.19 -7.34 -19.47
CA GLU A 59 -14.80 -7.11 -19.03
C GLU A 59 -14.39 -5.62 -19.04
N GLY A 60 -15.27 -4.72 -19.51
CA GLY A 60 -14.90 -3.33 -19.79
C GLY A 60 -14.38 -2.54 -18.59
N ALA A 61 -15.05 -2.65 -17.44
CA ALA A 61 -14.66 -1.96 -16.22
C ALA A 61 -13.28 -2.45 -15.71
N ILE A 62 -13.03 -3.75 -15.81
CA ILE A 62 -11.83 -4.38 -15.26
C ILE A 62 -10.64 -4.20 -16.18
N LYS A 63 -10.84 -4.29 -17.50
CA LYS A 63 -9.82 -3.91 -18.48
C LYS A 63 -9.41 -2.44 -18.37
N THR A 64 -10.35 -1.55 -18.01
CA THR A 64 -10.02 -0.14 -17.79
C THR A 64 -9.11 0.04 -16.58
N VAL A 65 -9.40 -0.63 -15.47
CA VAL A 65 -8.54 -0.55 -14.28
C VAL A 65 -7.20 -1.26 -14.49
N GLU A 66 -7.22 -2.44 -15.13
CA GLU A 66 -6.00 -3.16 -15.55
C GLU A 66 -5.14 -2.26 -16.43
N TYR A 67 -5.72 -1.57 -17.42
CA TYR A 67 -5.02 -0.63 -18.27
C TYR A 67 -4.37 0.50 -17.47
N ILE A 68 -5.08 1.14 -16.54
CA ILE A 68 -4.53 2.21 -15.69
C ILE A 68 -3.36 1.69 -14.86
N ALA A 69 -3.51 0.49 -14.29
CA ALA A 69 -2.49 -0.10 -13.42
C ALA A 69 -1.25 -0.55 -14.21
N VAL A 70 -1.42 -1.15 -15.40
CA VAL A 70 -0.33 -1.50 -16.32
C VAL A 70 0.37 -0.24 -16.81
N LYS A 71 -0.36 0.81 -17.19
CA LYS A 71 0.24 2.08 -17.63
C LYS A 71 1.04 2.77 -16.53
N LYS A 72 0.60 2.67 -15.28
CA LYS A 72 1.39 3.13 -14.12
C LYS A 72 2.74 2.42 -14.06
N PHE A 73 2.75 1.09 -14.23
CA PHE A 73 3.96 0.29 -14.22
C PHE A 73 4.85 0.55 -15.44
N GLU A 74 4.29 0.58 -16.66
CA GLU A 74 5.01 0.89 -17.91
C GLU A 74 5.66 2.27 -17.89
N THR A 75 4.98 3.29 -17.36
CA THR A 75 5.54 4.66 -17.30
C THR A 75 6.80 4.69 -16.43
N LEU A 76 6.79 4.00 -15.29
CA LEU A 76 7.94 3.94 -14.39
C LEU A 76 9.05 3.04 -14.95
N SER A 77 8.68 1.90 -15.51
CA SER A 77 9.64 0.92 -16.02
C SER A 77 10.31 1.38 -17.32
N SER A 78 9.64 2.19 -18.15
CA SER A 78 10.23 2.84 -19.34
C SER A 78 11.43 3.75 -19.03
N THR A 79 11.55 4.21 -17.78
CA THR A 79 12.70 5.02 -17.33
C THR A 79 13.93 4.14 -17.07
N LEU A 80 13.74 2.84 -16.82
CA LEU A 80 14.78 1.87 -16.48
C LEU A 80 15.22 1.01 -17.68
N THR A 81 14.35 0.82 -18.67
CA THR A 81 14.56 -0.06 -19.83
C THR A 81 15.87 0.16 -20.62
N PRO A 82 16.39 1.39 -20.78
CA PRO A 82 17.64 1.59 -21.53
C PRO A 82 18.91 1.10 -20.82
N TYR A 83 18.84 0.79 -19.51
CA TYR A 83 20.03 0.72 -18.65
C TYR A 83 20.22 -0.61 -17.93
N ILE A 84 19.25 -1.53 -17.96
CA ILE A 84 19.29 -2.79 -17.21
C ILE A 84 19.04 -3.96 -18.14
N GLU A 85 20.08 -4.78 -18.37
CA GLU A 85 19.98 -6.03 -19.16
C GLU A 85 19.46 -7.22 -18.34
N ASP A 86 19.65 -7.21 -17.01
CA ASP A 86 19.18 -8.27 -16.12
C ASP A 86 17.68 -8.14 -15.81
N SER A 87 16.90 -9.15 -16.23
CA SER A 87 15.44 -9.13 -16.08
C SER A 87 14.99 -9.11 -14.62
N TYR A 88 15.68 -9.81 -13.72
CA TYR A 88 15.32 -9.84 -12.30
C TYR A 88 15.54 -8.47 -11.67
N LEU A 89 16.72 -7.89 -11.87
CA LEU A 89 17.07 -6.58 -11.34
C LEU A 89 16.15 -5.48 -11.90
N TYR A 90 15.75 -5.58 -13.17
CA TYR A 90 14.78 -4.68 -13.79
C TYR A 90 13.42 -4.71 -13.08
N TYR A 91 12.86 -5.89 -12.82
CA TYR A 91 11.58 -6.01 -12.12
C TYR A 91 11.69 -5.53 -10.67
N ALA A 92 12.75 -5.93 -9.95
CA ALA A 92 12.98 -5.49 -8.58
C ALA A 92 13.12 -3.96 -8.48
N LEU A 93 13.91 -3.33 -9.34
CA LEU A 93 14.08 -1.87 -9.30
C LEU A 93 12.80 -1.12 -9.71
N SER A 94 12.06 -1.63 -10.69
CA SER A 94 10.75 -1.05 -11.06
C SER A 94 9.77 -1.10 -9.90
N TYR A 95 9.72 -2.24 -9.20
CA TYR A 95 8.89 -2.43 -8.01
C TYR A 95 9.31 -1.48 -6.89
N PHE A 96 10.61 -1.42 -6.60
CA PHE A 96 11.18 -0.55 -5.57
C PHE A 96 10.82 0.91 -5.83
N LEU A 97 11.14 1.44 -7.01
CA LEU A 97 10.88 2.85 -7.35
C LEU A 97 9.39 3.19 -7.26
N ASN A 98 8.52 2.35 -7.83
CA ASN A 98 7.08 2.58 -7.80
C ASN A 98 6.54 2.67 -6.36
N ASN A 99 6.92 1.73 -5.50
CA ASN A 99 6.41 1.65 -4.14
C ASN A 99 7.09 2.65 -3.21
N SER A 100 8.38 2.97 -3.42
CA SER A 100 9.09 4.02 -2.69
C SER A 100 8.53 5.41 -3.00
N ILE A 101 8.29 5.74 -4.27
CA ILE A 101 7.64 6.99 -4.66
C ILE A 101 6.25 7.07 -4.06
N SER A 102 5.48 5.98 -4.10
CA SER A 102 4.15 5.93 -3.49
C SER A 102 4.22 6.23 -1.98
N CYS A 103 5.17 5.63 -1.26
CA CYS A 103 5.39 5.92 0.16
C CYS A 103 5.72 7.40 0.39
N ILE A 104 6.64 7.98 -0.37
CA ILE A 104 7.04 9.39 -0.22
C ILE A 104 5.85 10.32 -0.52
N VAL A 105 5.09 10.08 -1.60
CA VAL A 105 3.93 10.88 -1.97
C VAL A 105 2.85 10.82 -0.89
N ILE A 106 2.58 9.64 -0.33
CA ILE A 106 1.63 9.47 0.77
C ILE A 106 2.06 10.29 1.99
N PHE A 107 3.32 10.17 2.42
CA PHE A 107 3.86 10.96 3.51
C PHE A 107 3.69 12.47 3.27
N LEU A 108 4.11 12.94 2.08
CA LEU A 108 4.03 14.36 1.71
C LEU A 108 2.58 14.86 1.61
N ALA A 109 1.63 14.01 1.20
CA ALA A 109 0.22 14.37 1.14
C ALA A 109 -0.32 14.75 2.53
N TYR A 110 0.03 14.00 3.57
CA TYR A 110 -0.35 14.35 4.96
C TYR A 110 0.28 15.66 5.41
N VAL A 111 1.57 15.83 5.13
CA VAL A 111 2.31 17.07 5.42
C VAL A 111 1.64 18.28 4.75
N LEU A 112 1.29 18.14 3.47
CA LEU A 112 0.63 19.19 2.71
C LEU A 112 -0.74 19.54 3.28
N VAL A 113 -1.58 18.55 3.58
CA VAL A 113 -2.89 18.77 4.19
C VAL A 113 -2.75 19.54 5.51
N ALA A 114 -1.77 19.17 6.34
CA ALA A 114 -1.52 19.87 7.60
C ALA A 114 -1.10 21.33 7.40
N TYR A 115 -0.20 21.61 6.44
CA TYR A 115 0.21 22.98 6.15
C TYR A 115 -0.93 23.84 5.61
N LEU A 116 -1.79 23.29 4.76
CA LEU A 116 -2.95 24.00 4.23
C LEU A 116 -3.93 24.38 5.34
N TYR A 117 -4.19 23.48 6.29
CA TYR A 117 -5.14 23.71 7.37
C TYR A 117 -4.57 24.45 8.59
N ARG A 118 -3.24 24.51 8.76
CA ARG A 118 -2.60 25.10 9.95
C ARG A 118 -3.10 26.52 10.22
N GLY A 119 -3.04 27.40 9.23
CA GLY A 119 -3.43 28.80 9.39
C GLY A 119 -4.93 28.99 9.65
N GLU A 120 -5.78 28.07 9.18
CA GLU A 120 -7.22 28.10 9.43
C GLU A 120 -7.56 27.58 10.83
N VAL A 121 -6.93 26.49 11.26
CA VAL A 121 -7.11 25.92 12.61
C VAL A 121 -6.62 26.89 13.70
N GLU A 122 -5.56 27.65 13.44
CA GLU A 122 -5.09 28.71 14.35
C GLU A 122 -6.12 29.85 14.52
N ARG A 123 -6.99 30.09 13.52
CA ARG A 123 -7.94 31.22 13.49
C ARG A 123 -9.36 30.84 13.89
N ASP A 124 -9.83 29.65 13.52
CA ASP A 124 -11.18 29.18 13.77
C ASP A 124 -11.18 27.75 14.36
N PRO A 125 -11.63 27.56 15.62
CA PRO A 125 -11.78 26.24 16.22
C PRO A 125 -12.70 25.29 15.43
N LYS A 126 -13.63 25.81 14.61
CA LYS A 126 -14.48 24.96 13.75
C LYS A 126 -13.69 24.31 12.61
N ALA A 127 -12.62 24.95 12.12
CA ALA A 127 -11.75 24.43 11.07
C ALA A 127 -11.03 23.13 11.51
N GLN A 128 -10.84 22.93 12.82
CA GLN A 128 -10.29 21.69 13.37
C GLN A 128 -11.15 20.47 12.99
N GLY A 129 -12.47 20.62 12.94
CA GLY A 129 -13.37 19.53 12.54
C GLY A 129 -13.23 19.16 11.06
N GLU A 130 -12.91 20.13 10.21
CA GLU A 130 -12.72 19.93 8.77
C GLU A 130 -11.36 19.32 8.48
N TYR A 131 -10.31 19.78 9.18
CA TYR A 131 -8.98 19.17 9.14
C TYR A 131 -9.01 17.67 9.47
N ILE A 132 -9.71 17.29 10.55
CA ILE A 132 -9.81 15.88 10.97
C ILE A 132 -10.56 15.05 9.91
N ASP A 133 -11.57 15.60 9.26
CA ASP A 133 -12.26 14.90 8.17
C ASP A 133 -11.38 14.74 6.93
N ALA A 134 -10.59 15.75 6.60
CA ALA A 134 -9.63 15.69 5.50
C ALA A 134 -8.57 14.61 5.75
N LEU A 135 -8.01 14.56 6.97
CA LEU A 135 -7.09 13.49 7.38
C LEU A 135 -7.74 12.10 7.34
N MET A 136 -8.97 11.97 7.82
CA MET A 136 -9.71 10.71 7.81
C MET A 136 -9.96 10.22 6.39
N LEU A 137 -10.35 11.11 5.48
CA LEU A 137 -10.55 10.79 4.07
C LEU A 137 -9.23 10.35 3.42
N LEU A 138 -8.15 11.10 3.65
CA LEU A 138 -6.83 10.76 3.13
C LEU A 138 -6.35 9.40 3.69
N TYR A 139 -6.60 9.13 4.97
CA TYR A 139 -6.33 7.84 5.60
C TYR A 139 -7.09 6.69 4.94
N LEU A 140 -8.39 6.85 4.72
CA LEU A 140 -9.18 5.83 4.03
C LEU A 140 -8.66 5.59 2.61
N VAL A 141 -8.37 6.63 1.84
CA VAL A 141 -7.87 6.50 0.46
C VAL A 141 -6.50 5.78 0.43
N THR A 142 -5.60 6.16 1.33
CA THR A 142 -4.23 5.61 1.37
C THR A 142 -4.17 4.19 1.92
N VAL A 143 -4.98 3.84 2.93
CA VAL A 143 -5.12 2.46 3.41
C VAL A 143 -5.85 1.59 2.39
N LEU A 144 -6.86 2.13 1.71
CA LEU A 144 -7.61 1.35 0.73
C LEU A 144 -6.73 0.95 -0.46
N ASN A 145 -5.83 1.86 -0.88
CA ASN A 145 -4.92 1.70 -2.03
C ASN A 145 -5.56 0.88 -3.18
N PRO A 146 -6.69 1.34 -3.74
CA PRO A 146 -7.61 0.51 -4.52
C PRO A 146 -7.03 -0.06 -5.82
N LEU A 147 -5.93 0.51 -6.33
CA LEU A 147 -5.33 0.08 -7.59
C LEU A 147 -4.58 -1.25 -7.46
N THR A 148 -3.96 -1.53 -6.31
CA THR A 148 -3.11 -2.72 -6.12
C THR A 148 -3.95 -3.99 -6.00
N GLY A 149 -5.11 -3.94 -5.34
CA GLY A 149 -5.98 -5.10 -5.19
C GLY A 149 -6.74 -5.48 -6.47
N ILE A 150 -6.98 -4.53 -7.38
CA ILE A 150 -7.71 -4.83 -8.63
C ILE A 150 -6.82 -5.62 -9.60
N LEU A 151 -5.51 -5.41 -9.59
CA LEU A 151 -4.55 -6.22 -10.37
C LEU A 151 -4.59 -7.72 -10.00
N GLY A 152 -4.94 -8.05 -8.76
CA GLY A 152 -5.03 -9.42 -8.27
C GLY A 152 -6.23 -10.21 -8.77
N TYR A 153 -7.11 -9.64 -9.61
CA TYR A 153 -8.36 -10.30 -10.03
C TYR A 153 -8.13 -11.64 -10.75
N ARG A 154 -7.03 -11.75 -11.52
CA ARG A 154 -6.64 -12.96 -12.26
C ARG A 154 -6.07 -14.04 -11.36
N LEU A 155 -5.56 -13.68 -10.18
CA LEU A 155 -4.97 -14.64 -9.24
C LEU A 155 -6.10 -15.43 -8.55
N SER A 156 -6.07 -16.77 -8.65
CA SER A 156 -7.00 -17.60 -7.88
C SER A 156 -6.84 -17.33 -6.39
N ILE A 157 -7.93 -17.46 -5.61
CA ILE A 157 -7.90 -17.19 -4.16
C ILE A 157 -6.88 -18.11 -3.46
N GLU A 158 -6.84 -19.38 -3.86
CA GLU A 158 -5.86 -20.37 -3.40
C GLU A 158 -4.39 -19.99 -3.68
N HIS A 159 -4.15 -19.13 -4.68
CA HIS A 159 -2.81 -18.67 -5.06
C HIS A 159 -2.41 -17.36 -4.38
N LEU A 160 -3.29 -16.70 -3.60
CA LEU A 160 -2.97 -15.45 -2.89
C LEU A 160 -1.80 -15.58 -1.92
N VAL A 161 -1.49 -16.81 -1.49
CA VAL A 161 -0.35 -17.09 -0.62
C VAL A 161 0.99 -16.64 -1.22
N VAL A 162 1.09 -16.54 -2.54
CA VAL A 162 2.31 -16.05 -3.22
C VAL A 162 2.59 -14.58 -2.93
N VAL A 163 1.58 -13.80 -2.55
CA VAL A 163 1.74 -12.38 -2.23
C VAL A 163 2.26 -12.19 -0.80
N VAL A 164 2.17 -13.21 0.05
CA VAL A 164 2.49 -13.09 1.47
C VAL A 164 3.93 -12.65 1.72
N PRO A 165 4.98 -13.23 1.10
CA PRO A 165 6.36 -12.92 1.48
C PRO A 165 6.73 -11.45 1.22
N HIS A 166 6.56 -10.95 0.00
CA HIS A 166 6.78 -9.51 -0.27
C HIS A 166 5.73 -8.61 0.39
N GLY A 167 4.45 -9.03 0.43
CA GLY A 167 3.34 -8.23 0.97
C GLY A 167 3.48 -7.90 2.46
N LEU A 168 4.08 -8.81 3.26
CA LEU A 168 4.38 -8.55 4.68
C LEU A 168 5.27 -7.31 4.85
N LEU A 169 6.26 -7.15 3.96
CA LEU A 169 7.22 -6.07 4.00
C LEU A 169 6.67 -4.81 3.34
N GLU A 170 6.00 -4.95 2.19
CA GLU A 170 5.40 -3.84 1.47
C GLU A 170 4.37 -3.10 2.32
N PHE A 171 3.40 -3.83 2.89
CA PHE A 171 2.34 -3.20 3.69
C PHE A 171 2.87 -2.64 4.99
N ALA A 172 3.96 -3.20 5.55
CA ALA A 172 4.64 -2.60 6.68
C ALA A 172 5.30 -1.26 6.30
N GLY A 173 6.00 -1.20 5.15
CA GLY A 173 6.56 0.05 4.63
C GLY A 173 5.49 1.11 4.35
N LEU A 174 4.39 0.72 3.71
CA LEU A 174 3.25 1.58 3.41
C LEU A 174 2.59 2.12 4.69
N ALA A 175 2.28 1.24 5.65
CA ALA A 175 1.68 1.63 6.93
C ALA A 175 2.60 2.58 7.72
N LEU A 176 3.91 2.33 7.68
CA LEU A 176 4.89 3.19 8.34
C LEU A 176 4.90 4.59 7.72
N SER A 177 4.81 4.70 6.40
CA SER A 177 4.70 5.99 5.71
C SER A 177 3.41 6.74 6.09
N ILE A 178 2.26 6.06 6.08
CA ILE A 178 0.96 6.63 6.45
C ILE A 178 0.99 7.19 7.88
N VAL A 179 1.42 6.38 8.85
CA VAL A 179 1.40 6.77 10.27
C VAL A 179 2.46 7.82 10.58
N THR A 180 3.61 7.77 9.91
CA THR A 180 4.63 8.82 10.03
C THR A 180 4.11 10.15 9.45
N GLY A 181 3.44 10.12 8.30
CA GLY A 181 2.78 11.28 7.71
C GLY A 181 1.72 11.89 8.63
N LEU A 182 0.85 11.06 9.21
CA LEU A 182 -0.13 11.48 10.22
C LEU A 182 0.54 12.13 11.44
N THR A 183 1.61 11.52 11.96
CA THR A 183 2.34 12.05 13.13
C THR A 183 2.93 13.42 12.82
N VAL A 184 3.54 13.60 11.65
CA VAL A 184 4.09 14.89 11.22
C VAL A 184 2.97 15.91 11.02
N ALA A 185 1.84 15.51 10.44
CA ALA A 185 0.67 16.37 10.29
C ALA A 185 0.14 16.89 11.64
N GLU A 186 0.06 16.03 12.66
CA GLU A 186 -0.31 16.42 14.03
C GLU A 186 0.68 17.43 14.62
N ARG A 187 1.99 17.23 14.43
CA ARG A 187 3.03 18.17 14.89
C ARG A 187 2.97 19.53 14.20
N ILE A 188 2.71 19.56 12.89
CA ILE A 188 2.57 20.80 12.10
C ILE A 188 1.42 21.66 12.64
N VAL A 189 0.25 21.06 12.83
CA VAL A 189 -0.94 21.80 13.31
C VAL A 189 -0.81 22.19 14.77
N SER A 190 -0.13 21.39 15.59
CA SER A 190 0.12 21.73 17.00
C SER A 190 1.17 22.83 17.18
N GLY A 191 1.89 23.22 16.12
CA GLY A 191 2.92 24.25 16.17
C GLY A 191 4.23 23.78 16.81
N ASP A 192 4.51 22.47 16.79
CA ASP A 192 5.75 21.92 17.32
C ASP A 192 6.98 22.48 16.58
N ARG A 193 8.07 22.69 17.31
CA ARG A 193 9.32 23.22 16.74
C ARG A 193 10.13 22.17 15.98
N ASP A 194 9.94 20.89 16.30
CA ASP A 194 10.69 19.76 15.74
C ASP A 194 9.78 18.86 14.88
N ILE A 195 9.32 19.43 13.75
CA ILE A 195 8.38 18.78 12.83
C ILE A 195 9.04 17.56 12.16
N PHE A 196 10.28 17.72 11.68
CA PHE A 196 11.05 16.69 10.98
C PHE A 196 12.25 16.22 11.82
N SER A 197 11.93 15.70 12.99
CA SER A 197 12.91 15.14 13.92
C SER A 197 13.64 13.93 13.33
N GLY A 198 14.79 13.58 13.93
CA GLY A 198 15.56 12.40 13.51
C GLY A 198 14.76 11.09 13.51
N ASP A 199 13.79 10.95 14.43
CA ASP A 199 12.92 9.77 14.48
C ASP A 199 11.92 9.68 13.30
N VAL A 200 11.53 10.80 12.70
CA VAL A 200 10.70 10.86 11.50
C VAL A 200 11.51 10.40 10.29
N VAL A 201 12.73 10.96 10.14
CA VAL A 201 13.64 10.59 9.05
C VAL A 201 13.97 9.09 9.11
N LEU A 202 14.26 8.58 10.30
CA LEU A 202 14.54 7.16 10.51
C LEU A 202 13.36 6.27 10.11
N LYS A 203 12.12 6.63 10.47
CA LYS A 203 10.92 5.86 10.08
C LYS A 203 10.71 5.83 8.58
N ILE A 204 10.90 6.96 7.89
CA ILE A 204 10.82 7.00 6.43
C ILE A 204 11.92 6.15 5.81
N PHE A 205 13.15 6.21 6.33
CA PHE A 205 14.24 5.36 5.86
C PHE A 205 13.95 3.86 6.06
N ILE A 206 13.42 3.47 7.23
CA ILE A 206 12.99 2.10 7.50
C ILE A 206 11.87 1.69 6.53
N ALA A 207 10.91 2.57 6.23
CA ALA A 207 9.86 2.28 5.26
C ALA A 207 10.48 1.96 3.89
N LEU A 208 11.48 2.73 3.43
CA LEU A 208 12.18 2.47 2.18
C LEU A 208 12.97 1.16 2.20
N ILE A 209 13.60 0.79 3.33
CA ILE A 209 14.25 -0.52 3.47
C ILE A 209 13.23 -1.64 3.32
N LEU A 210 12.07 -1.55 3.98
CA LEU A 210 11.02 -2.55 3.89
C LEU A 210 10.51 -2.69 2.44
N ILE A 211 10.30 -1.58 1.73
CA ILE A 211 9.95 -1.61 0.31
C ILE A 211 11.07 -2.22 -0.53
N GLY A 212 12.35 -1.92 -0.24
CA GLY A 212 13.49 -2.52 -0.92
C GLY A 212 13.56 -4.04 -0.76
N LEU A 213 13.32 -4.53 0.46
CA LEU A 213 13.24 -5.97 0.71
C LEU A 213 12.04 -6.59 -0.01
N ALA A 214 10.86 -5.97 0.05
CA ALA A 214 9.69 -6.42 -0.70
C ALA A 214 9.96 -6.51 -2.22
N ALA A 215 10.67 -5.51 -2.76
CA ALA A 215 11.03 -5.45 -4.17
C ALA A 215 12.00 -6.55 -4.62
N LEU A 216 12.86 -7.05 -3.73
CA LEU A 216 13.70 -8.21 -4.01
C LEU A 216 12.91 -9.51 -3.92
N LEU A 217 11.93 -9.60 -3.02
CA LEU A 217 11.11 -10.79 -2.85
C LEU A 217 10.08 -10.95 -3.97
N GLU A 218 9.49 -9.87 -4.47
CA GLU A 218 8.37 -9.93 -5.39
C GLU A 218 8.68 -10.71 -6.70
N PRO A 219 9.82 -10.49 -7.39
CA PRO A 219 10.13 -11.28 -8.58
C PRO A 219 10.35 -12.76 -8.26
N ILE A 220 10.91 -13.07 -7.08
CA ILE A 220 11.10 -14.46 -6.61
C ILE A 220 9.73 -15.11 -6.37
N ASP A 221 8.82 -14.41 -5.70
CA ASP A 221 7.46 -14.87 -5.45
C ASP A 221 6.74 -15.22 -6.76
N TRP A 222 6.80 -14.34 -7.76
CA TRP A 222 6.20 -14.62 -9.06
C TRP A 222 6.90 -15.73 -9.83
N MET A 223 8.23 -15.84 -9.75
CA MET A 223 8.95 -16.97 -10.33
C MET A 223 8.50 -18.30 -9.73
N ILE A 224 8.34 -18.37 -8.40
CA ILE A 224 7.81 -19.55 -7.71
C ILE A 224 6.39 -19.87 -8.19
N TYR A 225 5.54 -18.85 -8.31
CA TYR A 225 4.18 -19.00 -8.83
C TYR A 225 4.16 -19.61 -10.24
N TYR A 226 4.87 -19.00 -11.18
CA TYR A 226 4.91 -19.48 -12.57
C TYR A 226 5.54 -20.87 -12.69
N TYR A 227 6.60 -21.13 -11.94
CA TYR A 227 7.23 -22.46 -11.89
C TYR A 227 6.24 -23.51 -11.38
N SER A 228 5.53 -23.22 -10.29
CA SER A 228 4.58 -24.14 -9.69
C SER A 228 3.41 -24.44 -10.63
N LEU A 229 2.89 -23.43 -11.34
CA LEU A 229 1.86 -23.64 -12.35
C LEU A 229 2.35 -24.48 -13.53
N TYR A 230 3.56 -24.20 -14.02
CA TYR A 230 4.12 -24.90 -15.18
C TYR A 230 4.37 -26.39 -14.89
N TYR A 231 4.85 -26.71 -13.69
CA TYR A 231 5.15 -28.09 -13.27
C TYR A 231 4.02 -28.76 -12.47
N ASN A 232 2.86 -28.11 -12.34
CA ASN A 232 1.71 -28.59 -11.57
C ASN A 232 2.07 -28.99 -10.12
N GLN A 233 2.83 -28.13 -9.44
CA GLN A 233 3.26 -28.31 -8.05
C GLN A 233 2.41 -27.47 -7.09
N ASP A 234 2.35 -27.91 -5.83
CA ASP A 234 1.69 -27.15 -4.77
C ASP A 234 2.48 -25.85 -4.46
N ILE A 235 1.84 -24.70 -4.69
CA ILE A 235 2.49 -23.38 -4.61
C ILE A 235 3.01 -23.11 -3.20
N LEU A 236 2.22 -23.42 -2.16
CA LEU A 236 2.62 -23.18 -0.78
C LEU A 236 3.88 -23.98 -0.43
N ARG A 237 3.89 -25.26 -0.80
CA ARG A 237 5.05 -26.13 -0.59
C ARG A 237 6.28 -25.62 -1.33
N THR A 238 6.16 -25.31 -2.63
CA THR A 238 7.29 -24.81 -3.43
C THR A 238 7.83 -23.50 -2.86
N LEU A 239 6.95 -22.62 -2.38
CA LEU A 239 7.31 -21.36 -1.75
C LEU A 239 8.12 -21.59 -0.47
N VAL A 240 7.63 -22.45 0.43
CA VAL A 240 8.33 -22.79 1.68
C VAL A 240 9.69 -23.45 1.39
N GLU A 241 9.76 -24.42 0.49
CA GLU A 241 11.00 -25.10 0.13
C GLU A 241 12.03 -24.14 -0.46
N THR A 242 11.59 -23.24 -1.35
CA THR A 242 12.46 -22.24 -1.99
C THR A 242 13.05 -21.28 -0.96
N TYR A 243 12.22 -20.73 -0.07
CA TYR A 243 12.69 -19.81 0.97
C TYR A 243 13.60 -20.48 2.00
N LEU A 244 13.34 -21.74 2.36
CA LEU A 244 14.24 -22.51 3.22
C LEU A 244 15.61 -22.74 2.57
N HIS A 245 15.64 -23.04 1.27
CA HIS A 245 16.90 -23.20 0.53
C HIS A 245 17.65 -21.88 0.36
N LEU A 246 16.96 -20.79 0.05
CA LEU A 246 17.56 -19.45 0.01
C LEU A 246 18.16 -19.06 1.37
N GLY A 247 17.43 -19.30 2.46
CA GLY A 247 17.93 -19.04 3.81
C GLY A 247 19.19 -19.84 4.14
N LYS A 248 19.22 -21.13 3.79
CA LYS A 248 20.41 -21.98 3.95
C LYS A 248 21.59 -21.46 3.13
N PHE A 249 21.36 -21.14 1.87
CA PHE A 249 22.39 -20.62 0.96
C PHE A 249 23.03 -19.33 1.52
N LEU A 250 22.21 -18.39 1.98
CA LEU A 250 22.66 -17.13 2.58
C LEU A 250 23.38 -17.33 3.92
N SER A 251 23.06 -18.37 4.68
CA SER A 251 23.73 -18.68 5.96
C SER A 251 25.05 -19.45 5.83
N CYS A 252 25.30 -20.07 4.67
CA CYS A 252 26.52 -20.81 4.37
C CYS A 252 27.53 -20.02 3.50
N SER A 253 27.16 -18.80 3.10
CA SER A 253 27.99 -17.85 2.35
C SER A 253 28.61 -16.83 3.32
#